data_AF-A0A849F5N2-F1
#
_entry.id   AF-A0A849F5N2-F1
#
_cell.length_a   1.000
_cell.length_b   1.000
_cell.length_c   1.000
_cell.angle_alpha   90.00
_cell.angle_beta   90.00
_cell.angle_gamma   90.00
#
_symmetry.space_group_name_H-M   'P 1'
#
loop_
_entity.id
_entity.type
_entity.pdbx_description
1 polymer ?
#
loop_
_entity_poly.entity_id
_entity_poly.type
_entity_poly.pdbx_seq_one_letter_code
_entity_poly.pdbx_strand_id
1 'polypeptide(L)' 'MDYKKSLLRLAISLLLSPVVVYIILLAAKAAGSTYEMTHGETFIIWLLMAIVINLSMTKKD' A
#
# COMPACT_ATOMS: atom_id res chain seq x y z
N MET A 1 6.79 -23.99 3.49
CA MET A 1 6.22 -22.63 3.36
C MET A 1 4.78 -22.68 3.83
N ASP A 2 4.40 -21.96 4.88
CA ASP A 2 3.00 -21.88 5.30
C ASP A 2 2.22 -20.99 4.32
N TYR A 3 1.68 -21.61 3.26
CA TYR A 3 0.91 -20.92 2.22
C TYR A 3 -0.25 -20.10 2.81
N LYS A 4 -0.88 -20.60 3.88
CA LYS A 4 -1.93 -19.89 4.63
C LYS A 4 -1.43 -18.57 5.19
N LYS A 5 -0.23 -18.56 5.78
CA LYS A 5 0.39 -17.36 6.36
C LYS A 5 0.80 -16.36 5.28
N SER A 6 1.30 -16.85 4.15
CA SER A 6 1.66 -16.01 2.99
C SER A 6 0.42 -15.34 2.37
N LEU A 7 -0.65 -16.11 2.13
CA LEU A 7 -1.90 -15.60 1.59
C LEU A 7 -2.55 -14.57 2.51
N LEU A 8 -2.53 -14.82 3.82
CA LEU A 8 -3.09 -13.90 4.82
C LEU A 8 -2.29 -12.58 4.86
N ARG A 9 -0.95 -12.64 4.73
CA ARG A 9 -0.11 -11.44 4.59
C ARG A 9 -0.43 -10.64 3.33
N LEU A 10 -0.63 -11.31 2.20
CA LEU A 10 -1.01 -10.67 0.94
C LEU A 10 -2.37 -9.96 1.08
N ALA A 11 -3.37 -10.65 1.64
CA ALA A 11 -4.70 -10.08 1.87
C ALA A 11 -4.65 -8.86 2.81
N ILE A 12 -3.89 -8.95 3.91
CA ILE A 12 -3.67 -7.81 4.82
C ILE A 12 -3.01 -6.67 4.07
N SER A 13 -1.92 -6.91 3.34
CA SER A 13 -1.20 -5.85 2.63
C SER A 13 -2.05 -5.14 1.58
N LEU A 14 -2.98 -5.86 0.94
CA LEU A 14 -3.89 -5.29 -0.06
C LEU A 14 -4.99 -4.42 0.56
N LEU A 15 -5.47 -4.77 1.77
CA LEU A 15 -6.44 -3.97 2.51
C LEU A 15 -5.80 -2.77 3.22
N LEU A 16 -4.54 -2.89 3.64
CA LEU A 16 -3.81 -1.82 4.33
C LEU A 16 -3.25 -0.77 3.38
N SER A 17 -2.91 -1.14 2.14
CA SER A 17 -2.31 -0.22 1.17
C SER A 17 -3.14 1.04 0.84
N PRO A 18 -4.47 1.01 0.64
CA PRO A 18 -5.21 2.23 0.35
C PRO A 18 -5.25 3.15 1.56
N VAL A 19 -5.33 2.60 2.78
CA VAL A 19 -5.26 3.36 4.04
C VAL A 19 -3.95 4.14 4.12
N VAL A 20 -2.82 3.47 3.85
CA VAL A 20 -1.50 4.11 3.85
C VAL A 20 -1.39 5.19 2.77
N VAL A 21 -1.89 4.92 1.55
CA VAL A 21 -1.89 5.91 0.46
C VAL A 21 -2.64 7.17 0.84
N TYR A 22 -3.85 7.06 1.42
CA TYR A 22 -4.61 8.23 1.84
C TYR A 22 -3.96 8.99 2.99
N ILE A 23 -3.30 8.31 3.93
CA ILE A 23 -2.51 8.97 4.98
C ILE A 23 -1.38 9.80 4.36
N ILE A 24 -0.66 9.25 3.37
CA ILE A 24 0.42 9.94 2.67
C ILE A 24 -0.12 11.14 1.89
N LEU A 25 -1.23 10.98 1.17
CA LEU A 25 -1.87 12.08 0.42
C LEU A 25 -2.35 13.19 1.35
N LEU A 26 -2.89 12.84 2.53
CA LEU A 26 -3.29 13.82 3.53
C LEU A 26 -2.08 14.57 4.10
N ALA A 27 -0.98 13.87 4.38
CA ALA A 27 0.27 14.49 4.82
C ALA A 27 0.85 15.41 3.72
N ALA A 28 0.83 14.97 2.45
CA ALA A 28 1.28 15.77 1.32
C ALA A 28 0.43 17.04 1.14
N LYS A 29 -0.90 16.92 1.29
CA LYS A 29 -1.82 18.05 1.28
C LYS A 29 -1.54 19.03 2.42
N ALA A 30 -1.25 18.53 3.62
CA ALA A 30 -0.85 19.38 4.74
C ALA A 30 0.49 20.10 4.51
N ALA A 31 1.41 19.48 3.75
CA ALA A 31 2.66 20.08 3.31
C ALA A 31 2.51 21.05 2.11
N GLY A 32 1.29 21.29 1.62
CA GLY A 32 1.01 22.19 0.51
C GLY A 32 1.09 21.55 -0.89
N SER A 33 1.25 20.23 -0.98
CA SER A 33 1.24 19.51 -2.27
C SER A 33 -0.15 19.02 -2.63
N THR A 34 -0.60 19.32 -3.85
CA THR A 34 -1.84 18.80 -4.42
C THR A 34 -1.51 17.75 -5.48
N TYR A 35 -1.73 16.47 -5.14
CA TYR A 35 -1.64 15.37 -6.10
C TYR A 35 -3.04 15.04 -6.62
N GLU A 36 -3.31 15.40 -7.87
CA GLU A 36 -4.47 14.88 -8.60
C GLU A 36 -4.09 13.55 -9.24
N MET A 37 -4.81 12.49 -8.89
CA MET A 37 -4.62 11.15 -9.45
C MET A 37 -5.89 10.72 -10.16
N THR A 38 -5.74 10.19 -11.38
CA THR A 38 -6.83 9.50 -12.05
C THR A 38 -7.13 8.15 -11.37
N HIS A 39 -8.28 7.56 -11.67
CA HIS A 39 -8.65 6.25 -11.13
C HIS A 39 -7.62 5.16 -11.47
N GLY A 40 -7.05 5.20 -12.68
CA GLY A 40 -6.04 4.24 -13.12
C GLY A 40 -4.72 4.38 -12.35
N GLU A 41 -4.24 5.60 -12.14
CA GLU A 41 -3.01 5.86 -11.39
C GLU A 41 -3.17 5.48 -9.91
N THR A 42 -4.34 5.77 -9.33
CA THR A 42 -4.66 5.40 -7.95
C THR A 42 -4.63 3.87 -7.77
N PHE A 43 -5.15 3.13 -8.75
CA PHE A 43 -5.12 1.66 -8.74
C PHE A 43 -3.69 1.11 -8.80
N ILE A 44 -2.83 1.70 -9.64
CA ILE A 44 -1.42 1.30 -9.75
C ILE A 44 -0.69 1.56 -8.43
N ILE A 45 -0.84 2.76 -7.85
CA ILE A 45 -0.21 3.14 -6.58
C ILE A 45 -0.69 2.24 -5.44
N TRP A 46 -1.98 1.91 -5.42
CA TRP A 46 -2.55 0.99 -4.45
C TRP A 46 -1.91 -0.41 -4.50
N LEU A 47 -1.74 -0.96 -5.69
CA LEU A 47 -1.07 -2.26 -5.88
C LEU A 47 0.42 -2.21 -5.54
N LEU A 48 1.13 -1.17 -5.98
CA LEU A 48 2.55 -0.98 -5.65
C LEU A 48 2.74 -0.88 -4.13
N MET A 49 1.88 -0.13 -3.45
CA MET A 49 1.93 -0.04 -1.99
C MET A 49 1.60 -1.35 -1.29
N ALA A 50 0.69 -2.17 -1.84
CA ALA A 50 0.45 -3.51 -1.31
C ALA A 50 1.71 -4.38 -1.38
N ILE A 51 2.44 -4.32 -2.50
CA ILE A 51 3.71 -5.04 -2.67
C ILE A 51 4.75 -4.53 -1.67
N VAL A 52 4.92 -3.22 -1.52
CA VAL A 52 5.87 -2.61 -0.57
C VAL A 52 5.56 -3.02 0.87
N ILE A 53 4.30 -3.02 1.28
CA ILE A 53 3.88 -3.46 2.61
C ILE A 53 4.18 -4.95 2.79
N ASN A 54 3.86 -5.78 1.79
CA ASN A 54 4.14 -7.20 1.84
C ASN A 54 5.64 -7.52 1.98
N LEU A 55 6.48 -6.79 1.23
CA LEU A 55 7.94 -6.86 1.33
C LEU A 55 8.42 -6.42 2.72
N SER A 56 7.87 -5.34 3.26
CA SER A 56 8.22 -4.83 4.60
C SER A 56 7.83 -5.81 5.72
N MET A 57 6.75 -6.56 5.54
CA MET A 57 6.33 -7.62 6.47
C MET A 57 7.18 -8.89 6.33
N THR A 58 7.80 -9.10 5.17
CA THR A 58 8.64 -10.27 4.90
C THR A 58 10.00 -10.06 5.53
N LYS A 59 10.22 -10.65 6.71
CA LYS A 59 11.55 -10.74 7.32
C LYS A 59 12.45 -11.52 6.38
N LYS A 60 13.57 -10.90 6.00
CA LYS A 60 14.67 -11.57 5.31
C LYS A 60 15.51 -12.22 6.41
N ASP A 61 15.19 -13.47 6.71
CA ASP A 61 16.07 -14.34 7.50
C ASP A 61 17.37 -14.64 6.72
#